data_AF-A0A412VYD6-F1
#
_entry.id   AF-A0A412VYD6-F1
#
_cell.length_a   1.000
_cell.length_b   1.000
_cell.length_c   1.000
_cell.angle_alpha   90.00
_cell.angle_beta   90.00
_cell.angle_gamma   90.00
#
_symmetry.space_group_name_H-M   'P 1'
#
loop_
_entity.id
_entity.type
_entity.pdbx_description
1 polymer ?
#
loop_
_entity_poly.entity_id
_entity_poly.type
_entity_poly.pdbx_seq_one_letter_code
_entity_poly.pdbx_strand_id
1 'polypeptide(L)'
;MEELDIVEEQDIFDNIADLTPEQIYFFIKQKKFTTFDRLKDPRNTGGDFDIAKQKKVDELIKNGEDYDWQAACEADTIEAYDNYLMTWQEGKYRSEARERKKKCVSNEEIIAWKAACEANSVEGYDNYLRSWQEGNFRDQARENKAKIGQKQEEEDWKKLNKRSKDSLQEFLKKYPNGMFAKNAEDLLFNDDVVDSLKAKIVYIYTDGSGYIDPDEAVVELIRSNIEQQIISKDDLVSLIAEDHNLLNSLVIKRLNEYDIISRRDLVGYVDNKFLRYLLDNVDNDCYDNVESSLPDSIPDEFTEVYFWGIPASGKTCALGGILSAAKEYAENIQYDIESKAYDYMTRLASTFKIETVCTLPFGTPKGMIHEMRFTLTDKKKKDHPIAFLDFAGEIFTCMHKSIAGKVLADEEQKTLEKLNELLSNRKTRKIHFFVVECGGEKKRYQNLCQDDYLASSVGYLANLIDVMKESTDGVYLLVTKWDKQTDQSVDVETYVKRNYRSLYQNLSILCEKNDINNQVINVEYFTLGEVCFQNYCCFNPDASKAIVDILMERSAAVSGTTWIDIFKL
;
A
#
# COMPACT_ATOMS: atom_id res chain seq x y z
N MET A 1 -53.72 -30.76 43.67
CA MET A 1 -54.32 -32.10 43.86
C MET A 1 -53.40 -32.78 44.85
N GLU A 2 -53.81 -32.90 46.11
CA GLU A 2 -52.98 -33.53 47.15
C GLU A 2 -52.54 -34.92 46.69
N GLU A 3 -51.23 -35.21 46.79
CA GLU A 3 -50.66 -36.52 46.50
C GLU A 3 -51.23 -37.53 47.49
N LEU A 4 -52.24 -38.27 47.04
CA LEU A 4 -52.61 -39.54 47.66
C LEU A 4 -51.45 -40.51 47.41
N ASP A 5 -50.73 -40.87 48.47
CA ASP A 5 -49.60 -41.80 48.47
C ASP A 5 -50.09 -43.25 48.28
N ILE A 6 -50.71 -43.52 47.13
CA ILE A 6 -51.29 -44.81 46.75
C ILE A 6 -50.31 -45.51 45.82
N VAL A 7 -49.60 -46.51 46.36
CA VAL A 7 -48.46 -47.15 45.72
C VAL A 7 -48.82 -48.56 45.23
N GLU A 8 -49.67 -49.29 45.96
CA GLU A 8 -50.01 -50.69 45.68
C GLU A 8 -51.53 -50.93 45.48
N GLU A 9 -51.88 -52.06 44.87
CA GLU A 9 -53.27 -52.47 44.60
C GLU A 9 -54.13 -52.53 45.88
N GLN A 10 -53.52 -52.89 47.02
CA GLN A 10 -54.20 -52.96 48.31
C GLN A 10 -54.58 -51.56 48.84
N ASP A 11 -53.74 -50.55 48.62
CA ASP A 11 -54.03 -49.17 49.04
C ASP A 11 -55.28 -48.62 48.35
N ILE A 12 -55.52 -49.03 47.10
CA ILE A 12 -56.71 -48.67 46.33
C ILE A 12 -57.95 -49.34 46.92
N PHE A 13 -57.85 -50.60 47.36
CA PHE A 13 -58.95 -51.33 47.98
C PHE A 13 -59.33 -50.72 49.34
N ASP A 14 -58.34 -50.44 50.18
CA ASP A 14 -58.56 -49.94 51.54
C ASP A 14 -59.14 -48.52 51.55
N ASN A 15 -58.88 -47.72 50.52
CA ASN A 15 -59.36 -46.33 50.38
C ASN A 15 -60.50 -46.17 49.36
N ILE A 16 -61.08 -47.26 48.86
CA ILE A 16 -62.06 -47.21 47.75
C ILE A 16 -63.31 -46.37 48.05
N ALA A 17 -63.65 -46.25 49.35
CA ALA A 17 -64.75 -45.42 49.84
C ALA A 17 -64.53 -43.93 49.57
N ASP A 18 -63.29 -43.45 49.73
CA ASP A 18 -62.92 -42.04 49.65
C ASP A 18 -62.46 -41.61 48.24
N LEU A 19 -62.09 -42.57 47.39
CA LEU A 19 -61.70 -42.31 46.00
C LEU A 19 -62.90 -41.92 45.12
N THR A 20 -62.71 -40.93 44.24
CA THR A 20 -63.72 -40.59 43.22
C THR A 20 -63.69 -41.61 42.06
N PRO A 21 -64.79 -41.76 41.29
CA PRO A 21 -64.80 -42.58 40.08
C PRO A 21 -63.66 -42.26 39.11
N GLU A 22 -63.28 -40.99 38.97
CA GLU A 22 -62.23 -40.51 38.08
C GLU A 22 -60.83 -40.90 38.58
N GLN A 23 -60.60 -40.85 39.90
CA GLN A 23 -59.35 -41.32 40.51
C GLN A 23 -59.21 -42.83 40.38
N ILE A 24 -60.30 -43.59 40.59
CA ILE A 24 -60.32 -45.03 40.38
C ILE A 24 -60.02 -45.33 38.91
N TYR A 25 -60.70 -44.64 37.98
CA TYR A 25 -60.48 -44.74 36.53
C TYR A 25 -59.02 -44.46 36.12
N PHE A 26 -58.41 -43.42 36.71
CA PHE A 26 -57.00 -43.08 36.50
C PHE A 26 -56.06 -44.21 36.91
N PHE A 27 -56.29 -44.86 38.07
CA PHE A 27 -55.47 -46.00 38.49
C PHE A 27 -55.62 -47.22 37.56
N ILE A 28 -56.79 -47.41 36.94
CA ILE A 28 -57.02 -48.45 35.91
C ILE A 28 -56.15 -48.17 34.68
N LYS A 29 -56.17 -46.91 34.21
CA LYS A 29 -55.37 -46.48 33.05
C LYS A 29 -53.87 -46.68 33.28
N GLN A 30 -53.41 -46.45 34.50
CA GLN A 30 -52.01 -46.67 34.90
C GLN A 30 -51.66 -48.15 35.14
N LYS A 31 -52.60 -49.08 34.95
CA LYS A 31 -52.44 -50.52 35.22
C LYS A 31 -51.95 -50.83 36.64
N LYS A 32 -52.31 -49.99 37.62
CA LYS A 32 -51.94 -50.18 39.03
C LYS A 32 -52.70 -51.32 39.73
N PHE A 33 -53.59 -52.00 39.03
CA PHE A 33 -54.27 -53.21 39.49
C PHE A 33 -54.59 -54.15 38.33
N THR A 34 -54.90 -55.39 38.67
CA THR A 34 -54.94 -56.51 37.71
C THR A 34 -56.21 -56.57 36.87
N THR A 35 -57.40 -56.42 37.47
CA THR A 35 -58.68 -56.33 36.73
C THR A 35 -59.72 -55.49 37.48
N PHE A 36 -60.61 -54.82 36.73
CA PHE A 36 -61.71 -54.03 37.31
C PHE A 36 -62.69 -54.89 38.11
N ASP A 37 -62.85 -56.17 37.74
CA ASP A 37 -63.72 -57.11 38.46
C ASP A 37 -63.27 -57.37 39.90
N ARG A 38 -61.97 -57.23 40.20
CA ARG A 38 -61.47 -57.38 41.57
C ARG A 38 -61.96 -56.27 42.50
N LEU A 39 -62.20 -55.06 41.98
CA LEU A 39 -62.78 -53.96 42.76
C LEU A 39 -64.25 -54.24 43.11
N LYS A 40 -64.98 -54.96 42.24
CA LYS A 40 -66.39 -55.33 42.44
C LYS A 40 -66.58 -56.46 43.47
N ASP A 41 -65.53 -57.21 43.81
CA ASP A 41 -65.59 -58.30 44.78
C ASP A 41 -65.66 -57.72 46.21
N PRO A 42 -66.77 -57.94 46.96
CA PRO A 42 -66.93 -57.41 48.31
C PRO A 42 -65.87 -57.94 49.30
N ARG A 43 -65.19 -59.05 48.98
CA ARG A 43 -64.10 -59.61 49.79
C ARG A 43 -62.83 -58.75 49.74
N ASN A 44 -62.66 -57.94 48.70
CA ASN A 44 -61.50 -57.07 48.53
C ASN A 44 -61.76 -55.66 49.04
N THR A 45 -62.97 -55.14 48.87
CA THR A 45 -63.33 -53.73 49.16
C THR A 45 -64.21 -53.55 50.40
N GLY A 46 -64.46 -54.62 51.18
CA GLY A 46 -65.36 -54.58 52.34
C GLY A 46 -66.84 -54.31 52.02
N GLY A 47 -67.20 -54.22 50.73
CA GLY A 47 -68.51 -53.76 50.27
C GLY A 47 -68.63 -52.25 50.10
N ASP A 48 -67.56 -51.48 50.34
CA ASP A 48 -67.56 -50.01 50.29
C ASP A 48 -67.45 -49.43 48.88
N PHE A 49 -67.25 -50.29 47.86
CA PHE A 49 -67.37 -49.89 46.46
C PHE A 49 -68.83 -49.95 46.01
N ASP A 50 -69.58 -48.89 46.28
CA ASP A 50 -71.03 -48.87 46.02
C ASP A 50 -71.38 -49.04 44.53
N ILE A 51 -72.60 -49.54 44.26
CA ILE A 51 -73.09 -49.86 42.91
C ILE A 51 -73.14 -48.62 41.99
N ALA A 52 -73.41 -47.43 42.54
CA ALA A 52 -73.46 -46.20 41.75
C ALA A 52 -72.07 -45.74 41.33
N LYS A 53 -71.06 -45.88 42.21
CA LYS A 53 -69.65 -45.63 41.93
C LYS A 53 -69.10 -46.67 40.94
N GLN A 54 -69.41 -47.95 41.13
CA GLN A 54 -69.11 -49.02 40.17
C GLN A 54 -69.63 -48.70 38.77
N LYS A 55 -70.90 -48.31 38.65
CA LYS A 55 -71.52 -47.98 37.38
C LYS A 55 -70.83 -46.80 36.68
N LYS A 56 -70.47 -45.75 37.44
CA LYS A 56 -69.73 -44.60 36.89
C LYS A 56 -68.32 -45.00 36.42
N VAL A 57 -67.62 -45.85 37.16
CA VAL A 57 -66.29 -46.34 36.73
C VAL A 57 -66.41 -47.29 35.52
N ASP A 58 -67.41 -48.17 35.47
CA ASP A 58 -67.73 -48.98 34.28
C ASP A 58 -67.98 -48.10 33.05
N GLU A 59 -68.73 -46.99 33.21
CA GLU A 59 -68.97 -46.01 32.15
C GLU A 59 -67.67 -45.31 31.71
N LEU A 60 -66.79 -44.94 32.65
CA LEU A 60 -65.47 -44.35 32.36
C LEU A 60 -64.52 -45.34 31.67
N ILE A 61 -64.53 -46.62 32.04
CA ILE A 61 -63.77 -47.67 31.36
C ILE A 61 -64.28 -47.86 29.93
N LYS A 62 -65.60 -47.94 29.77
CA LYS A 62 -66.24 -48.19 28.48
C LYS A 62 -66.09 -47.03 27.50
N ASN A 63 -66.15 -45.79 27.99
CA ASN A 63 -66.06 -44.57 27.18
C ASN A 63 -64.69 -43.89 27.28
N GLY A 64 -63.73 -44.54 27.91
CA GLY A 64 -62.43 -44.00 28.27
C GLY A 64 -61.54 -43.56 27.11
N GLU A 65 -61.53 -44.39 26.07
CA GLU A 65 -60.89 -44.08 24.79
C GLU A 65 -61.62 -42.93 24.08
N ASP A 66 -62.95 -42.85 24.18
CA ASP A 66 -63.74 -41.77 23.58
C ASP A 66 -63.42 -40.42 24.23
N TYR A 67 -63.21 -40.38 25.55
CA TYR A 67 -62.78 -39.18 26.25
C TYR A 67 -61.36 -38.75 25.87
N ASP A 68 -60.40 -39.68 25.80
CA ASP A 68 -59.02 -39.35 25.39
C ASP A 68 -58.94 -38.94 23.92
N TRP A 69 -59.73 -39.58 23.06
CA TRP A 69 -59.84 -39.21 21.66
C TRP A 69 -60.46 -37.83 21.49
N GLN A 70 -61.51 -37.52 22.24
CA GLN A 70 -62.12 -36.20 22.26
C GLN A 70 -61.11 -35.15 22.74
N ALA A 71 -60.37 -35.42 23.81
CA ALA A 71 -59.30 -34.54 24.29
C ALA A 71 -58.20 -34.34 23.23
N ALA A 72 -57.82 -35.38 22.49
CA ALA A 72 -56.87 -35.28 21.40
C ALA A 72 -57.40 -34.46 20.22
N CYS A 73 -58.68 -34.60 19.89
CA CYS A 73 -59.36 -33.78 18.87
C CYS A 73 -59.50 -32.31 19.29
N GLU A 74 -59.77 -32.05 20.58
CA GLU A 74 -59.92 -30.70 21.13
C GLU A 74 -58.58 -29.97 21.17
N ALA A 75 -57.49 -30.68 21.52
CA ALA A 75 -56.14 -30.13 21.46
C ALA A 75 -55.65 -29.94 20.01
N ASP A 76 -55.96 -30.88 19.10
CA ASP A 76 -55.57 -30.89 17.69
C ASP A 76 -54.07 -30.63 17.44
N THR A 77 -53.21 -31.21 18.29
CA THR A 77 -51.75 -31.09 18.20
C THR A 77 -51.08 -32.43 17.90
N ILE A 78 -49.87 -32.37 17.33
CA ILE A 78 -49.04 -33.56 17.09
C ILE A 78 -48.84 -34.34 18.40
N GLU A 79 -48.52 -33.64 19.49
CA GLU A 79 -48.29 -34.23 20.81
C GLU A 79 -49.54 -34.94 21.35
N ALA A 80 -50.73 -34.33 21.20
CA ALA A 80 -51.97 -34.93 21.67
C ALA A 80 -52.32 -36.21 20.88
N TYR A 81 -52.13 -36.20 19.56
CA TYR A 81 -52.30 -37.39 18.74
C TYR A 81 -51.24 -38.46 18.99
N ASP A 82 -49.99 -38.08 19.28
CA ASP A 82 -48.93 -39.02 19.66
C ASP A 82 -49.21 -39.68 21.01
N ASN A 83 -49.62 -38.91 22.01
CA ASN A 83 -50.03 -39.42 23.31
C ASN A 83 -51.21 -40.39 23.18
N TYR A 84 -52.21 -40.07 22.35
CA TYR A 84 -53.30 -40.97 22.03
C TYR A 84 -52.81 -42.27 21.37
N LEU A 85 -51.95 -42.16 20.34
CA LEU A 85 -51.41 -43.31 19.60
C LEU A 85 -50.48 -44.19 20.47
N MET A 86 -49.83 -43.63 21.47
CA MET A 86 -48.99 -44.36 22.43
C MET A 86 -49.86 -45.09 23.48
N THR A 87 -50.89 -44.41 23.99
CA THR A 87 -51.79 -44.92 25.04
C THR A 87 -52.71 -46.02 24.51
N TRP A 88 -53.28 -45.84 23.31
CA TRP A 88 -54.24 -46.74 22.69
C TRP A 88 -53.66 -47.45 21.47
N GLN A 89 -52.79 -48.44 21.72
CA GLN A 89 -52.03 -49.16 20.67
C GLN A 89 -52.91 -49.97 19.69
N GLU A 90 -54.09 -50.39 20.12
CA GLU A 90 -55.12 -51.09 19.31
C GLU A 90 -56.45 -50.32 19.25
N GLY A 91 -56.44 -49.02 19.51
CA GLY A 91 -57.64 -48.18 19.58
C GLY A 91 -58.40 -48.03 18.26
N LYS A 92 -59.72 -47.81 18.34
CA LYS A 92 -60.64 -47.65 17.19
C LYS A 92 -60.36 -46.38 16.37
N TYR A 93 -59.84 -45.29 16.97
CA TYR A 93 -59.55 -44.05 16.25
C TYR A 93 -58.13 -43.91 15.69
N ARG A 94 -57.28 -44.94 15.75
CA ARG A 94 -55.86 -44.84 15.35
C ARG A 94 -55.64 -44.36 13.92
N SER A 95 -56.43 -44.85 12.97
CA SER A 95 -56.33 -44.45 11.56
C SER A 95 -56.65 -42.96 11.40
N GLU A 96 -57.68 -42.48 12.10
CA GLU A 96 -58.06 -41.07 12.09
C GLU A 96 -57.01 -40.20 12.81
N ALA A 97 -56.51 -40.64 13.97
CA ALA A 97 -55.44 -39.97 14.70
C ALA A 97 -54.16 -39.81 13.85
N ARG A 98 -53.78 -40.84 13.08
CA ARG A 98 -52.64 -40.76 12.14
C ARG A 98 -52.88 -39.75 11.03
N GLU A 99 -54.06 -39.72 10.44
CA GLU A 99 -54.40 -38.77 9.37
C GLU A 99 -54.44 -37.33 9.90
N ARG A 100 -55.06 -37.11 11.07
CA ARG A 100 -55.07 -35.79 11.71
C ARG A 100 -53.68 -35.33 12.13
N LYS A 101 -52.86 -36.22 12.71
CA LYS A 101 -51.44 -35.93 13.00
C LYS A 101 -50.69 -35.53 11.73
N LYS A 102 -50.85 -36.27 10.64
CA LYS A 102 -50.22 -35.93 9.34
C LYS A 102 -50.64 -34.55 8.84
N LYS A 103 -51.92 -34.20 9.00
CA LYS A 103 -52.44 -32.86 8.69
C LYS A 103 -51.83 -31.78 9.58
N CYS A 104 -51.65 -32.03 10.88
CA CYS A 104 -50.98 -31.11 11.80
C CYS A 104 -49.53 -30.87 11.41
N VAL A 105 -48.76 -31.93 11.12
CA VAL A 105 -47.38 -31.84 10.61
C VAL A 105 -47.32 -30.99 9.34
N SER A 106 -48.24 -31.20 8.41
CA SER A 106 -48.30 -30.40 7.17
C SER A 106 -48.62 -28.92 7.44
N ASN A 107 -49.50 -28.62 8.40
CA ASN A 107 -49.82 -27.24 8.78
C ASN A 107 -48.61 -26.54 9.44
N GLU A 108 -47.89 -27.23 10.33
CA GLU A 108 -46.68 -26.70 10.96
C GLU A 108 -45.57 -26.42 9.94
N GLU A 109 -45.38 -27.29 8.94
CA GLU A 109 -44.46 -27.05 7.82
C GLU A 109 -44.83 -25.78 7.05
N ILE A 110 -46.12 -25.60 6.72
CA ILE A 110 -46.60 -24.40 6.01
C ILE A 110 -46.34 -23.13 6.82
N ILE A 111 -46.51 -23.17 8.15
CA ILE A 111 -46.21 -22.03 9.03
C ILE A 111 -44.70 -21.74 9.01
N ALA A 112 -43.87 -22.76 9.17
CA ALA A 112 -42.41 -22.61 9.12
C ALA A 112 -41.92 -22.06 7.77
N TRP A 113 -42.51 -22.54 6.67
CA TRP A 113 -42.21 -22.04 5.33
C TRP A 113 -42.61 -20.57 5.16
N LYS A 114 -43.81 -20.18 5.60
CA LYS A 114 -44.24 -18.77 5.58
C LYS A 114 -43.30 -17.88 6.38
N ALA A 115 -42.91 -18.30 7.57
CA ALA A 115 -41.94 -17.57 8.38
C ALA A 115 -40.58 -17.41 7.68
N ALA A 116 -40.10 -18.45 6.99
CA ALA A 116 -38.88 -18.37 6.20
C ALA A 116 -39.01 -17.41 5.00
N CYS A 117 -40.16 -17.43 4.31
CA CYS A 117 -40.47 -16.47 3.23
C CYS A 117 -40.59 -15.03 3.72
N GLU A 118 -41.18 -14.80 4.90
CA GLU A 118 -41.29 -13.47 5.50
C GLU A 118 -39.94 -12.93 5.95
N ALA A 119 -39.11 -13.78 6.56
CA ALA A 119 -37.74 -13.42 6.92
C ALA A 119 -36.87 -13.13 5.70
N ASN A 120 -37.11 -13.85 4.59
CA ASN A 120 -36.41 -13.73 3.30
C ASN A 120 -34.89 -13.58 3.47
N SER A 121 -34.31 -14.42 4.32
CA SER A 121 -32.91 -14.37 4.72
C SER A 121 -32.28 -15.75 4.65
N VAL A 122 -30.95 -15.79 4.54
CA VAL A 122 -30.17 -17.04 4.56
C VAL A 122 -30.48 -17.84 5.81
N GLU A 123 -30.54 -17.18 6.98
CA GLU A 123 -30.84 -17.80 8.26
C GLU A 123 -32.28 -18.34 8.34
N GLY A 124 -33.26 -17.60 7.82
CA GLY A 124 -34.66 -18.04 7.79
C GLY A 124 -34.84 -19.31 6.97
N TYR A 125 -34.25 -19.37 5.78
CA TYR A 125 -34.28 -20.56 4.95
C TYR A 125 -33.43 -21.72 5.51
N ASP A 126 -32.31 -21.45 6.19
CA ASP A 126 -31.51 -22.49 6.86
C ASP A 126 -32.24 -23.12 8.05
N ASN A 127 -32.96 -22.33 8.83
CA ASN A 127 -33.78 -22.83 9.92
C ASN A 127 -34.91 -23.73 9.42
N TYR A 128 -35.56 -23.34 8.31
CA TYR A 128 -36.54 -24.20 7.64
C TYR A 128 -35.90 -25.52 7.16
N LEU A 129 -34.78 -25.46 6.43
CA LEU A 129 -34.10 -26.64 5.87
C LEU A 129 -33.57 -27.61 6.94
N ARG A 130 -33.18 -27.11 8.11
CA ARG A 130 -32.75 -27.95 9.26
C ARG A 130 -33.94 -28.68 9.89
N SER A 131 -35.06 -27.98 10.04
CA SER A 131 -36.27 -28.49 10.69
C SER A 131 -37.07 -29.43 9.77
N TRP A 132 -37.00 -29.22 8.45
CA TRP A 132 -37.80 -29.91 7.43
C TRP A 132 -36.91 -30.48 6.29
N GLN A 133 -36.06 -31.44 6.63
CA GLN A 133 -35.05 -31.98 5.69
C GLN A 133 -35.66 -32.68 4.45
N GLU A 134 -36.86 -33.24 4.59
CA GLU A 134 -37.65 -33.88 3.52
C GLU A 134 -38.95 -33.12 3.21
N GLY A 135 -39.02 -31.82 3.58
CA GLY A 135 -40.20 -31.00 3.39
C GLY A 135 -40.52 -30.71 1.91
N ASN A 136 -41.80 -30.45 1.63
CA ASN A 136 -42.34 -30.12 0.31
C ASN A 136 -41.73 -28.84 -0.28
N PHE A 137 -41.36 -27.86 0.56
CA PHE A 137 -40.78 -26.59 0.10
C PHE A 137 -39.24 -26.57 0.09
N ARG A 138 -38.58 -27.73 0.26
CA ARG A 138 -37.10 -27.83 0.37
C ARG A 138 -36.36 -27.24 -0.81
N ASP A 139 -36.78 -27.56 -2.03
CA ASP A 139 -36.10 -27.10 -3.24
C ASP A 139 -36.29 -25.59 -3.45
N GLN A 140 -37.48 -25.08 -3.14
CA GLN A 140 -37.77 -23.64 -3.17
C GLN A 140 -36.98 -22.88 -2.09
N ALA A 141 -36.83 -23.44 -0.89
CA ALA A 141 -36.00 -22.86 0.16
C ALA A 141 -34.53 -22.75 -0.27
N ARG A 142 -33.99 -23.80 -0.92
CA ARG A 142 -32.63 -23.80 -1.47
C ARG A 142 -32.47 -22.76 -2.58
N GLU A 143 -33.45 -22.69 -3.48
CA GLU A 143 -33.44 -21.72 -4.58
C GLU A 143 -33.48 -20.28 -4.06
N ASN A 144 -34.38 -19.97 -3.11
CA ASN A 144 -34.49 -18.63 -2.53
C ASN A 144 -33.24 -18.26 -1.74
N LYS A 145 -32.68 -19.18 -0.94
CA LYS A 145 -31.39 -19.00 -0.26
C LYS A 145 -30.27 -18.68 -1.26
N ALA A 146 -30.19 -19.43 -2.37
CA ALA A 146 -29.19 -19.21 -3.41
C ALA A 146 -29.34 -17.83 -4.06
N LYS A 147 -30.57 -17.40 -4.39
CA LYS A 147 -30.86 -16.08 -4.95
C LYS A 147 -30.41 -14.94 -4.03
N ILE A 148 -30.62 -15.08 -2.72
CA ILE A 148 -30.16 -14.11 -1.73
C ILE A 148 -28.63 -14.06 -1.71
N GLY A 149 -27.97 -15.21 -1.67
CA GLY A 149 -26.51 -15.31 -1.70
C GLY A 149 -25.91 -14.66 -2.95
N GLN A 150 -26.49 -14.94 -4.12
CA GLN A 150 -26.08 -14.34 -5.39
C GLN A 150 -26.21 -12.82 -5.40
N LYS A 151 -27.35 -12.30 -4.91
CA LYS A 151 -27.57 -10.85 -4.82
C LYS A 151 -26.57 -10.18 -3.88
N GLN A 152 -26.26 -10.81 -2.75
CA GLN A 152 -25.26 -10.31 -1.81
C GLN A 152 -23.85 -10.30 -2.44
N GLU A 153 -23.49 -11.37 -3.15
CA GLU A 153 -22.21 -11.45 -3.87
C GLU A 153 -22.08 -10.34 -4.93
N GLU A 154 -23.12 -10.09 -5.72
CA GLU A 154 -23.14 -9.00 -6.70
C GLU A 154 -22.94 -7.61 -6.07
N GLU A 155 -23.57 -7.34 -4.93
CA GLU A 155 -23.39 -6.07 -4.21
C GLU A 155 -21.98 -5.92 -3.66
N ASP A 156 -21.42 -6.99 -3.09
CA ASP A 156 -20.05 -7.01 -2.59
C ASP A 156 -19.05 -6.82 -3.74
N TRP A 157 -19.26 -7.49 -4.87
CA TRP A 157 -18.42 -7.35 -6.07
C TRP A 157 -18.45 -5.91 -6.63
N LYS A 158 -19.61 -5.24 -6.61
CA LYS A 158 -19.73 -3.84 -7.05
C LYS A 158 -18.93 -2.88 -6.15
N LYS A 159 -18.96 -3.09 -4.84
CA LYS A 159 -18.25 -2.25 -3.85
C LYS A 159 -16.76 -2.58 -3.74
N LEU A 160 -16.35 -3.76 -4.18
CA LEU A 160 -14.97 -4.24 -4.10
C LEU A 160 -14.00 -3.31 -4.82
N ASN A 161 -12.92 -2.94 -4.13
CA ASN A 161 -11.76 -2.30 -4.76
C ASN A 161 -10.97 -3.35 -5.56
N LYS A 162 -11.20 -3.38 -6.87
CA LYS A 162 -10.61 -4.35 -7.81
C LYS A 162 -9.11 -4.15 -8.06
N ARG A 163 -8.52 -3.07 -7.54
CA ARG A 163 -7.07 -2.79 -7.60
C ARG A 163 -6.33 -3.21 -6.33
N SER A 164 -7.02 -3.77 -5.33
CA SER A 164 -6.41 -4.21 -4.08
C SER A 164 -6.33 -5.72 -4.04
N LYS A 165 -5.11 -6.26 -4.06
CA LYS A 165 -4.81 -7.67 -3.90
C LYS A 165 -5.44 -8.26 -2.64
N ASP A 166 -5.28 -7.59 -1.50
CA ASP A 166 -5.87 -8.00 -0.23
C ASP A 166 -7.41 -8.05 -0.31
N SER A 167 -8.03 -7.04 -0.92
CA SER A 167 -9.49 -7.00 -1.09
C SER A 167 -9.98 -8.17 -1.97
N LEU A 168 -9.28 -8.45 -3.09
CA LEU A 168 -9.60 -9.57 -3.98
C LEU A 168 -9.43 -10.93 -3.29
N GLN A 169 -8.37 -11.10 -2.48
CA GLN A 169 -8.14 -12.31 -1.69
C GLN A 169 -9.21 -12.53 -0.62
N GLU A 170 -9.61 -11.47 0.10
CA GLU A 170 -10.72 -11.54 1.05
C GLU A 170 -12.05 -11.88 0.36
N PHE A 171 -12.31 -11.31 -0.81
CA PHE A 171 -13.48 -11.64 -1.62
C PHE A 171 -13.50 -13.13 -2.00
N LEU A 172 -12.38 -13.67 -2.49
CA LEU A 172 -12.25 -15.10 -2.82
C LEU A 172 -12.37 -16.01 -1.60
N LYS A 173 -11.90 -15.57 -0.42
CA LYS A 173 -12.10 -16.31 0.83
C LYS A 173 -13.57 -16.36 1.23
N LYS A 174 -14.32 -15.29 0.98
CA LYS A 174 -15.77 -15.19 1.28
C LYS A 174 -16.62 -15.95 0.25
N TYR A 175 -16.23 -15.92 -1.03
CA TYR A 175 -16.95 -16.49 -2.17
C TYR A 175 -16.06 -17.43 -3.01
N PRO A 176 -15.54 -18.54 -2.45
CA PRO A 176 -14.53 -19.37 -3.11
C PRO A 176 -15.02 -20.06 -4.39
N ASN A 177 -16.33 -20.27 -4.50
CA ASN A 177 -16.98 -20.81 -5.71
C ASN A 177 -18.09 -19.86 -6.19
N GLY A 178 -17.96 -18.57 -5.90
CA GLY A 178 -18.92 -17.54 -6.29
C GLY A 178 -18.93 -17.29 -7.80
N MET A 179 -19.96 -16.61 -8.29
CA MET A 179 -20.08 -16.29 -9.72
C MET A 179 -18.96 -15.36 -10.23
N PHE A 180 -18.39 -14.52 -9.35
CA PHE A 180 -17.28 -13.63 -9.68
C PHE A 180 -15.91 -14.17 -9.23
N ALA A 181 -15.85 -15.39 -8.69
CA ALA A 181 -14.58 -15.97 -8.23
C ALA A 181 -13.55 -16.01 -9.36
N LYS A 182 -13.95 -16.47 -10.54
CA LYS A 182 -13.04 -16.51 -11.70
C LYS A 182 -12.55 -15.12 -12.12
N ASN A 183 -13.44 -14.12 -12.11
CA ASN A 183 -13.06 -12.73 -12.38
C ASN A 183 -12.06 -12.19 -11.36
N ALA A 184 -12.24 -12.49 -10.07
CA ALA A 184 -11.31 -12.08 -9.03
C ALA A 184 -9.94 -12.75 -9.17
N GLU A 185 -9.91 -14.05 -9.50
CA GLU A 185 -8.68 -14.79 -9.80
C GLU A 185 -7.94 -14.23 -11.01
N ASP A 186 -8.67 -13.94 -12.10
CA ASP A 186 -8.07 -13.39 -13.32
C ASP A 186 -7.50 -11.99 -13.06
N LEU A 187 -8.17 -11.15 -12.26
CA LEU A 187 -7.62 -9.86 -11.82
C LEU A 187 -6.35 -10.01 -10.99
N LEU A 188 -6.30 -10.97 -10.05
CA LEU A 188 -5.11 -11.26 -9.25
C LEU A 188 -3.93 -11.74 -10.10
N PHE A 189 -4.19 -12.62 -11.06
CA PHE A 189 -3.16 -13.10 -11.98
C PHE A 189 -2.61 -11.96 -12.85
N ASN A 190 -3.47 -11.11 -13.37
CA ASN A 190 -3.05 -9.94 -14.16
C ASN A 190 -2.21 -8.98 -13.34
N ASP A 191 -2.58 -8.73 -12.08
CA ASP A 191 -1.81 -7.88 -11.14
C ASP A 191 -0.38 -8.42 -10.96
N ASP A 192 -0.23 -9.74 -10.75
CA ASP A 192 1.09 -10.38 -10.62
C ASP A 192 1.96 -10.24 -11.88
N VAL A 193 1.33 -10.30 -13.07
CA VAL A 193 2.02 -10.11 -14.36
C VAL A 193 2.46 -8.66 -14.55
N VAL A 194 1.59 -7.71 -14.22
CA VAL A 194 1.84 -6.26 -14.29
C VAL A 194 2.95 -5.87 -13.31
N ASP A 195 2.91 -6.38 -12.08
CA ASP A 195 3.97 -6.22 -11.09
C ASP A 195 5.30 -6.82 -11.58
N SER A 196 5.26 -8.01 -12.20
CA SER A 196 6.47 -8.59 -12.79
C SER A 196 7.05 -7.72 -13.91
N LEU A 197 6.21 -7.10 -14.74
CA LEU A 197 6.66 -6.18 -15.79
C LEU A 197 7.30 -4.94 -15.17
N LYS A 198 6.63 -4.31 -14.19
CA LYS A 198 7.15 -3.16 -13.44
C LYS A 198 8.51 -3.46 -12.81
N ALA A 199 8.66 -4.62 -12.15
CA ALA A 199 9.93 -5.04 -11.58
C ALA A 199 11.05 -5.20 -12.62
N LYS A 200 10.74 -5.76 -13.80
CA LYS A 200 11.71 -5.89 -14.90
C LYS A 200 12.11 -4.53 -15.47
N ILE A 201 11.18 -3.59 -15.63
CA ILE A 201 11.45 -2.22 -16.06
C ILE A 201 12.40 -1.53 -15.07
N VAL A 202 12.09 -1.60 -13.77
CA VAL A 202 12.93 -1.04 -12.72
C VAL A 202 14.33 -1.66 -12.75
N TYR A 203 14.42 -2.99 -12.88
CA TYR A 203 15.70 -3.70 -12.96
C TYR A 203 16.57 -3.22 -14.12
N ILE A 204 15.99 -3.03 -15.32
CA ILE A 204 16.72 -2.53 -16.49
C ILE A 204 17.36 -1.16 -16.18
N TYR A 205 16.63 -0.28 -15.49
CA TYR A 205 17.13 1.06 -15.13
C TYR A 205 18.10 1.09 -13.94
N THR A 206 18.06 0.12 -13.02
CA THR A 206 18.88 0.14 -11.80
C THR A 206 20.14 -0.72 -11.86
N ASP A 207 20.04 -1.96 -12.36
CA ASP A 207 21.13 -2.96 -12.34
C ASP A 207 21.43 -3.53 -13.74
N GLY A 208 20.72 -3.08 -14.78
CA GLY A 208 20.83 -3.54 -16.17
C GLY A 208 22.09 -3.10 -16.92
N SER A 209 23.27 -3.08 -16.30
CA SER A 209 24.53 -2.66 -16.95
C SER A 209 24.96 -3.52 -18.15
N GLY A 210 24.21 -4.59 -18.47
CA GLY A 210 24.37 -5.40 -19.67
C GLY A 210 23.60 -4.90 -20.90
N TYR A 211 22.73 -3.90 -20.76
CA TYR A 211 21.98 -3.32 -21.89
C TYR A 211 22.75 -2.13 -22.49
N ILE A 212 22.97 -2.19 -23.80
CA ILE A 212 23.64 -1.11 -24.56
C ILE A 212 22.75 0.13 -24.63
N ASP A 213 21.46 -0.06 -24.89
CA ASP A 213 20.41 0.96 -24.82
C ASP A 213 19.30 0.46 -23.89
N PRO A 214 19.29 0.87 -22.61
CA PRO A 214 18.25 0.51 -21.65
C PRO A 214 16.84 0.93 -22.08
N ASP A 215 16.71 2.07 -22.79
CA ASP A 215 15.41 2.57 -23.23
C ASP A 215 14.82 1.68 -24.32
N GLU A 216 15.67 1.24 -25.25
CA GLU A 216 15.25 0.26 -26.26
C GLU A 216 14.86 -1.08 -25.64
N ALA A 217 15.62 -1.55 -24.65
CA ALA A 217 15.30 -2.78 -23.94
C ALA A 217 13.94 -2.71 -23.23
N VAL A 218 13.61 -1.56 -22.64
CA VAL A 218 12.29 -1.32 -22.02
C VAL A 218 11.18 -1.28 -23.08
N VAL A 219 11.39 -0.60 -24.21
CA VAL A 219 10.43 -0.55 -25.32
C VAL A 219 10.13 -1.95 -25.86
N GLU A 220 11.16 -2.75 -26.14
CA GLU A 220 11.03 -4.13 -26.61
C GLU A 220 10.35 -5.04 -25.58
N LEU A 221 10.68 -4.88 -24.29
CA LEU A 221 10.02 -5.60 -23.21
C LEU A 221 8.52 -5.30 -23.20
N ILE A 222 8.12 -4.03 -23.22
CA ILE A 222 6.70 -3.64 -23.21
C ILE A 222 6.01 -4.14 -24.48
N ARG A 223 6.61 -3.90 -25.65
CA ARG A 223 6.03 -4.30 -26.94
C ARG A 223 5.80 -5.80 -27.01
N SER A 224 6.79 -6.61 -26.66
CA SER A 224 6.67 -8.07 -26.68
C SER A 224 5.60 -8.59 -25.73
N ASN A 225 5.42 -7.99 -24.55
CA ASN A 225 4.36 -8.40 -23.62
C ASN A 225 2.96 -8.04 -24.14
N ILE A 226 2.81 -6.93 -24.86
CA ILE A 226 1.54 -6.56 -25.51
C ILE A 226 1.25 -7.45 -26.73
N GLU A 227 2.25 -7.67 -27.60
CA GLU A 227 2.14 -8.55 -28.78
C GLU A 227 1.76 -9.99 -28.39
N GLN A 228 2.31 -10.48 -27.28
CA GLN A 228 2.01 -11.81 -26.73
C GLN A 228 0.73 -11.84 -25.88
N GLN A 229 0.01 -10.73 -25.76
CA GLN A 229 -1.21 -10.60 -24.94
C GLN A 229 -0.98 -10.97 -23.46
N ILE A 230 0.24 -10.78 -22.96
CA ILE A 230 0.60 -10.94 -21.55
C ILE A 230 0.04 -9.78 -20.73
N ILE A 231 0.11 -8.56 -21.28
CA ILE A 231 -0.57 -7.38 -20.75
C ILE A 231 -1.40 -6.71 -21.85
N SER A 232 -2.42 -5.96 -21.45
CA SER A 232 -3.18 -5.09 -22.34
C SER A 232 -2.61 -3.67 -22.39
N LYS A 233 -3.07 -2.87 -23.36
CA LYS A 233 -2.79 -1.44 -23.43
C LYS A 233 -3.29 -0.70 -22.18
N ASP A 234 -4.45 -1.06 -21.66
CA ASP A 234 -5.04 -0.42 -20.48
C ASP A 234 -4.23 -0.72 -19.20
N ASP A 235 -3.59 -1.89 -19.13
CA ASP A 235 -2.66 -2.24 -18.04
C ASP A 235 -1.42 -1.35 -18.09
N LEU A 236 -0.85 -1.12 -19.28
CA LEU A 236 0.28 -0.20 -19.45
C LEU A 236 -0.09 1.25 -19.09
N VAL A 237 -1.27 1.72 -19.52
CA VAL A 237 -1.77 3.06 -19.15
C VAL A 237 -1.96 3.17 -17.63
N SER A 238 -2.47 2.12 -16.99
CA SER A 238 -2.63 2.07 -15.54
C SER A 238 -1.29 2.10 -14.81
N LEU A 239 -0.28 1.37 -15.30
CA LEU A 239 1.09 1.43 -14.79
C LEU A 239 1.69 2.84 -14.86
N ILE A 240 1.50 3.52 -16.00
CA ILE A 240 1.95 4.92 -16.18
C ILE A 240 1.15 5.86 -15.29
N ALA A 241 -0.13 5.62 -15.06
CA ALA A 241 -0.97 6.43 -14.18
C ALA A 241 -0.57 6.29 -12.70
N GLU A 242 -0.13 5.11 -12.28
CA GLU A 242 0.38 4.88 -10.92
C GLU A 242 1.74 5.53 -10.69
N ASP A 243 2.63 5.45 -11.68
CA ASP A 243 3.95 6.07 -11.65
C ASP A 243 4.32 6.59 -13.03
N HIS A 244 3.99 7.85 -13.29
CA HIS A 244 4.32 8.54 -14.53
C HIS A 244 5.84 8.79 -14.68
N ASN A 245 6.65 8.43 -13.69
CA ASN A 245 8.11 8.40 -13.78
C ASN A 245 8.66 6.97 -13.92
N LEU A 246 7.81 5.93 -14.07
CA LEU A 246 8.26 4.56 -14.37
C LEU A 246 8.98 4.49 -15.72
N LEU A 247 8.47 5.22 -16.71
CA LEU A 247 9.03 5.30 -18.06
C LEU A 247 9.55 6.70 -18.33
N ASN A 248 10.66 6.78 -19.04
CA ASN A 248 11.19 8.07 -19.45
C ASN A 248 10.51 8.62 -20.71
N SER A 249 10.71 9.90 -21.02
CA SER A 249 10.04 10.55 -22.14
C SER A 249 10.42 9.95 -23.50
N LEU A 250 11.64 9.44 -23.66
CA LEU A 250 12.09 8.79 -24.88
C LEU A 250 11.37 7.46 -25.11
N VAL A 251 11.22 6.65 -24.06
CA VAL A 251 10.42 5.41 -24.11
C VAL A 251 8.97 5.71 -24.46
N ILE A 252 8.36 6.72 -23.84
CA ILE A 252 6.98 7.12 -24.15
C ILE A 252 6.85 7.54 -25.63
N LYS A 253 7.81 8.30 -26.17
CA LYS A 253 7.83 8.70 -27.59
C LYS A 253 7.95 7.48 -28.51
N ARG A 254 8.90 6.57 -28.24
CA ARG A 254 9.09 5.33 -29.03
C ARG A 254 7.85 4.44 -28.98
N LEU A 255 7.24 4.24 -27.81
CA LEU A 255 5.97 3.49 -27.69
C LEU A 255 4.83 4.14 -28.48
N ASN A 256 4.81 5.47 -28.59
CA ASN A 256 3.86 6.18 -29.44
C ASN A 256 4.16 6.02 -30.94
N GLU A 257 5.43 5.95 -31.35
CA GLU A 257 5.82 5.62 -32.73
C GLU A 257 5.41 4.19 -33.14
N TYR A 258 5.38 3.26 -32.19
CA TYR A 258 4.88 1.89 -32.38
C TYR A 258 3.36 1.74 -32.26
N ASP A 259 2.59 2.83 -32.15
CA ASP A 259 1.13 2.83 -31.95
C ASP A 259 0.67 2.07 -30.67
N ILE A 260 1.56 1.86 -29.70
CA ILE A 260 1.26 1.14 -28.45
C ILE A 260 0.48 2.03 -27.48
N ILE A 261 0.97 3.25 -27.27
CA ILE A 261 0.30 4.29 -26.48
C ILE A 261 0.16 5.56 -27.31
N SER A 262 -0.82 6.37 -27.02
CA SER A 262 -0.99 7.69 -27.63
C SER A 262 -1.20 8.73 -26.55
N ARG A 263 -1.01 10.01 -26.90
CA ARG A 263 -1.35 11.12 -26.00
C ARG A 263 -2.77 11.01 -25.44
N ARG A 264 -3.75 10.56 -26.24
CA ARG A 264 -5.15 10.46 -25.80
C ARG A 264 -5.33 9.47 -24.66
N ASP A 265 -4.52 8.42 -24.63
CA ASP A 265 -4.59 7.38 -23.60
C ASP A 265 -4.07 7.89 -22.24
N LEU A 266 -3.18 8.89 -22.26
CA LEU A 266 -2.57 9.46 -21.05
C LEU A 266 -3.34 10.69 -20.51
N VAL A 267 -4.31 11.22 -21.25
CA VAL A 267 -5.13 12.35 -20.80
C VAL A 267 -5.97 11.94 -19.58
N GLY A 268 -5.90 12.74 -18.52
CA GLY A 268 -6.59 12.47 -17.26
C GLY A 268 -5.73 11.74 -16.23
N TYR A 269 -4.60 11.19 -16.65
CA TYR A 269 -3.62 10.54 -15.77
C TYR A 269 -2.33 11.36 -15.61
N VAL A 270 -1.91 12.05 -16.67
CA VAL A 270 -0.74 12.94 -16.67
C VAL A 270 -1.19 14.38 -16.93
N ASP A 271 -0.61 15.35 -16.19
CA ASP A 271 -0.92 16.76 -16.40
C ASP A 271 -0.65 17.16 -17.87
N ASN A 272 -1.63 17.84 -18.47
CA ASN A 272 -1.62 18.23 -19.86
C ASN A 272 -0.43 19.15 -20.20
N LYS A 273 0.18 19.85 -19.23
CA LYS A 273 1.40 20.62 -19.47
C LYS A 273 2.56 19.73 -19.93
N PHE A 274 2.74 18.56 -19.31
CA PHE A 274 3.78 17.59 -19.71
C PHE A 274 3.42 16.90 -21.03
N LEU A 275 2.13 16.55 -21.23
CA LEU A 275 1.69 15.94 -22.48
C LEU A 275 1.84 16.87 -23.70
N ARG A 276 1.69 18.18 -23.52
CA ARG A 276 1.99 19.17 -24.56
C ARG A 276 3.49 19.22 -24.82
N TYR A 277 4.30 19.33 -23.77
CA TYR A 277 5.76 19.40 -23.89
C TYR A 277 6.36 18.16 -24.57
N LEU A 278 5.81 16.97 -24.30
CA LEU A 278 6.17 15.71 -24.95
C LEU A 278 5.98 15.75 -26.47
N LEU A 279 4.90 16.40 -26.97
CA LEU A 279 4.59 16.51 -28.39
C LEU A 279 5.45 17.52 -29.13
N ASP A 280 5.84 18.60 -28.46
CA ASP A 280 6.59 19.69 -29.07
C ASP A 280 8.00 19.25 -29.51
N ASN A 281 8.38 17.98 -29.23
CA ASN A 281 9.67 17.38 -29.57
C ASN A 281 10.82 18.34 -29.24
N VAL A 282 10.73 18.98 -28.07
CA VAL A 282 11.84 19.73 -27.50
C VAL A 282 12.88 18.67 -27.16
N ASP A 283 13.77 18.41 -28.12
CA ASP A 283 14.87 17.49 -27.95
C ASP A 283 15.69 17.96 -26.75
N ASN A 284 16.24 16.99 -26.04
CA ASN A 284 17.39 17.27 -25.20
C ASN A 284 18.45 17.86 -26.13
N ASP A 285 18.67 19.17 -26.09
CA ASP A 285 19.95 19.71 -26.51
C ASP A 285 20.97 18.97 -25.64
N CYS A 286 21.57 17.93 -26.23
CA CYS A 286 22.68 17.23 -25.64
C CYS A 286 23.67 18.34 -25.28
N TYR A 287 24.09 18.37 -24.03
CA TYR A 287 25.26 19.16 -23.64
C TYR A 287 26.46 18.47 -24.30
N ASP A 288 26.54 18.58 -25.63
CA ASP A 288 27.54 17.93 -26.44
C ASP A 288 28.89 18.45 -25.97
N ASN A 289 29.66 17.55 -25.37
CA ASN A 289 31.11 17.59 -25.27
C ASN A 289 31.69 18.99 -25.01
N VAL A 290 31.28 19.64 -23.92
CA VAL A 290 32.06 20.77 -23.41
C VAL A 290 33.35 20.17 -22.87
N GLU A 291 34.47 20.36 -23.60
CA GLU A 291 35.81 20.03 -23.12
C GLU A 291 36.03 20.68 -21.76
N SER A 292 35.96 19.89 -20.69
CA SER A 292 36.31 20.37 -19.36
C SER A 292 37.76 20.05 -19.09
N SER A 293 38.58 21.09 -18.98
CA SER A 293 39.87 20.99 -18.32
C SER A 293 39.69 21.45 -16.87
N LEU A 294 40.11 20.62 -15.92
CA LEU A 294 40.24 21.06 -14.53
C LEU A 294 41.19 22.26 -14.51
N PRO A 295 40.87 23.38 -13.84
CA PRO A 295 41.86 24.43 -13.64
C PRO A 295 43.00 23.92 -12.74
N ASP A 296 44.22 24.41 -12.97
CA ASP A 296 45.40 24.08 -12.12
C ASP A 296 45.18 24.52 -10.67
N SER A 297 44.40 25.59 -10.46
CA SER A 297 43.94 26.03 -9.14
C SER A 297 42.71 26.93 -9.29
N ILE A 298 41.91 27.02 -8.22
CA ILE A 298 40.83 28.01 -8.10
C ILE A 298 41.42 29.25 -7.43
N PRO A 299 41.14 30.48 -7.93
CA PRO A 299 41.65 31.70 -7.34
C PRO A 299 41.20 31.88 -5.87
N ASP A 300 42.10 32.41 -5.03
CA ASP A 300 41.94 32.47 -3.57
C ASP A 300 40.73 33.30 -3.11
N GLU A 301 40.23 34.21 -3.96
CA GLU A 301 39.05 35.04 -3.69
C GLU A 301 37.71 34.30 -3.81
N PHE A 302 37.67 33.14 -4.47
CA PHE A 302 36.45 32.36 -4.64
C PHE A 302 36.23 31.40 -3.47
N THR A 303 34.97 31.34 -3.00
CA THR A 303 34.52 30.25 -2.13
C THR A 303 34.18 29.04 -2.99
N GLU A 304 34.87 27.93 -2.78
CA GLU A 304 34.64 26.67 -3.48
C GLU A 304 33.42 25.95 -2.89
N VAL A 305 32.55 25.44 -3.76
CA VAL A 305 31.34 24.71 -3.35
C VAL A 305 31.29 23.37 -4.06
N TYR A 306 31.30 22.31 -3.25
CA TYR A 306 31.39 20.93 -3.71
C TYR A 306 30.06 20.22 -3.55
N PHE A 307 29.57 19.59 -4.62
CA PHE A 307 28.43 18.69 -4.58
C PHE A 307 28.90 17.24 -4.67
N TRP A 308 28.84 16.55 -3.54
CA TRP A 308 29.31 15.19 -3.32
C TRP A 308 28.16 14.20 -3.44
N GLY A 309 28.23 13.23 -4.35
CA GLY A 309 27.18 12.21 -4.46
C GLY A 309 27.39 11.22 -5.59
N ILE A 310 26.80 10.04 -5.45
CA ILE A 310 26.86 8.96 -6.47
C ILE A 310 26.10 9.33 -7.77
N PRO A 311 26.23 8.56 -8.86
CA PRO A 311 25.46 8.81 -10.09
C PRO A 311 23.93 8.82 -9.85
N ALA A 312 23.21 9.65 -10.61
CA ALA A 312 21.75 9.81 -10.55
C ALA A 312 21.15 10.36 -9.21
N SER A 313 22.00 10.82 -8.28
CA SER A 313 21.59 11.47 -7.02
C SER A 313 21.01 12.89 -7.19
N GLY A 314 20.99 13.45 -8.40
CA GLY A 314 20.37 14.75 -8.69
C GLY A 314 21.29 15.96 -8.56
N LYS A 315 22.61 15.79 -8.51
CA LYS A 315 23.60 16.90 -8.41
C LYS A 315 23.47 17.95 -9.51
N THR A 316 23.60 17.54 -10.77
CA THR A 316 23.51 18.43 -11.94
C THR A 316 22.17 19.16 -12.00
N CYS A 317 21.09 18.44 -11.72
CA CYS A 317 19.76 19.00 -11.55
C CYS A 317 19.71 20.07 -10.45
N ALA A 318 20.29 19.81 -9.27
CA ALA A 318 20.34 20.76 -8.18
C ALA A 318 21.15 22.02 -8.54
N LEU A 319 22.34 21.85 -9.13
CA LEU A 319 23.17 22.95 -9.61
C LEU A 319 22.42 23.84 -10.62
N GLY A 320 21.73 23.23 -11.58
CA GLY A 320 20.89 23.97 -12.53
C GLY A 320 19.74 24.69 -11.87
N GLY A 321 19.02 24.05 -10.94
CA GLY A 321 17.95 24.69 -10.18
C GLY A 321 18.46 25.91 -9.39
N ILE A 322 19.60 25.77 -8.72
CA ILE A 322 20.24 26.83 -7.93
C ILE A 322 20.66 28.00 -8.82
N LEU A 323 21.37 27.73 -9.92
CA LEU A 323 21.81 28.78 -10.84
C LEU A 323 20.64 29.48 -11.54
N SER A 324 19.62 28.73 -11.95
CA SER A 324 18.38 29.27 -12.52
C SER A 324 17.63 30.15 -11.52
N ALA A 325 17.48 29.69 -10.27
CA ALA A 325 16.82 30.47 -9.23
C ALA A 325 17.62 31.73 -8.85
N ALA A 326 18.95 31.65 -8.81
CA ALA A 326 19.82 32.77 -8.49
C ALA A 326 19.66 33.93 -9.48
N LYS A 327 19.50 33.65 -10.79
CA LYS A 327 19.27 34.68 -11.82
C LYS A 327 18.04 35.56 -11.54
N GLU A 328 17.02 35.00 -10.90
CA GLU A 328 15.76 35.69 -10.65
C GLU A 328 15.63 36.22 -9.23
N TYR A 329 16.35 35.62 -8.27
CA TYR A 329 16.21 35.90 -6.84
C TYR A 329 17.34 36.77 -6.25
N ALA A 330 18.58 36.61 -6.71
CA ALA A 330 19.69 37.44 -6.27
C ALA A 330 19.56 38.86 -6.86
N GLU A 331 20.21 39.85 -6.22
CA GLU A 331 20.23 41.22 -6.77
C GLU A 331 20.95 41.26 -8.13
N ASN A 332 22.02 40.47 -8.24
CA ASN A 332 22.75 40.27 -9.49
C ASN A 332 23.49 38.92 -9.45
N ILE A 333 23.72 38.35 -10.63
CA ILE A 333 24.65 37.25 -10.85
C ILE A 333 25.58 37.59 -12.01
N GLN A 334 26.89 37.53 -11.76
CA GLN A 334 27.90 37.79 -12.78
C GLN A 334 28.74 36.53 -13.02
N TYR A 335 28.68 36.00 -14.24
CA TYR A 335 29.50 34.85 -14.65
C TYR A 335 30.93 35.28 -14.94
N ASP A 336 31.89 34.49 -14.45
CA ASP A 336 33.31 34.71 -14.72
C ASP A 336 33.67 34.09 -16.08
N ILE A 337 34.10 34.94 -17.01
CA ILE A 337 34.46 34.55 -18.39
C ILE A 337 35.68 33.63 -18.45
N GLU A 338 36.49 33.58 -17.39
CA GLU A 338 37.65 32.68 -17.32
C GLU A 338 37.29 31.28 -16.80
N SER A 339 36.04 31.07 -16.37
CA SER A 339 35.58 29.77 -15.89
C SER A 339 35.75 28.69 -16.96
N LYS A 340 36.29 27.53 -16.56
CA LYS A 340 36.59 26.44 -17.49
C LYS A 340 35.33 25.81 -18.07
N ALA A 341 34.22 25.85 -17.34
CA ALA A 341 32.93 25.37 -17.80
C ALA A 341 31.93 26.53 -18.03
N TYR A 342 32.39 27.67 -18.57
CA TYR A 342 31.52 28.83 -18.83
C TYR A 342 30.27 28.50 -19.68
N ASP A 343 30.45 27.82 -20.82
CA ASP A 343 29.31 27.44 -21.68
C ASP A 343 28.35 26.50 -20.94
N TYR A 344 28.89 25.46 -20.27
CA TYR A 344 28.11 24.55 -19.44
C TYR A 344 27.31 25.28 -18.36
N MET A 345 27.95 26.17 -17.59
CA MET A 345 27.31 26.98 -16.55
C MET A 345 26.18 27.84 -17.13
N THR A 346 26.41 28.53 -18.23
CA THR A 346 25.42 29.44 -18.82
C THR A 346 24.20 28.70 -19.36
N ARG A 347 24.39 27.52 -19.95
CA ARG A 347 23.32 26.60 -20.36
C ARG A 347 22.58 26.06 -19.16
N LEU A 348 23.31 25.55 -18.16
CA LEU A 348 22.75 24.97 -16.95
C LEU A 348 21.87 26.00 -16.21
N ALA A 349 22.35 27.22 -16.04
CA ALA A 349 21.62 28.35 -15.47
C ALA A 349 20.42 28.83 -16.31
N SER A 350 20.29 28.37 -17.56
CA SER A 350 19.16 28.69 -18.45
C SER A 350 18.18 27.54 -18.62
N THR A 351 18.44 26.40 -17.96
CA THR A 351 17.66 25.16 -18.08
C THR A 351 16.27 25.32 -17.51
N PHE A 352 16.19 25.85 -16.28
CA PHE A 352 14.94 25.93 -15.55
C PHE A 352 14.37 27.34 -15.60
N LYS A 353 13.07 27.42 -15.91
CA LYS A 353 12.28 28.65 -15.93
C LYS A 353 11.05 28.43 -15.06
N ILE A 354 10.78 29.37 -14.14
CA ILE A 354 9.70 29.28 -13.15
C ILE A 354 8.37 28.91 -13.83
N GLU A 355 7.64 27.96 -13.23
CA GLU A 355 6.27 27.57 -13.61
C GLU A 355 6.11 27.07 -15.05
N THR A 356 7.21 26.76 -15.74
CA THR A 356 7.19 26.13 -17.07
C THR A 356 7.70 24.70 -17.00
N VAL A 357 7.27 23.87 -17.95
CA VAL A 357 7.87 22.55 -18.14
C VAL A 357 9.22 22.73 -18.81
N CYS A 358 10.26 22.17 -18.21
CA CYS A 358 11.63 22.19 -18.66
C CYS A 358 12.16 20.77 -18.78
N THR A 359 13.19 20.57 -19.60
CA THR A 359 13.90 19.30 -19.68
C THR A 359 15.02 19.25 -18.65
N LEU A 360 15.12 18.14 -17.92
CA LEU A 360 16.17 17.89 -16.95
C LEU A 360 17.52 17.73 -17.67
N PRO A 361 18.62 18.31 -17.14
CA PRO A 361 19.94 18.12 -17.71
C PRO A 361 20.41 16.68 -17.53
N PHE A 362 21.21 16.19 -18.48
CA PHE A 362 21.86 14.89 -18.35
C PHE A 362 22.84 14.85 -17.18
N GLY A 363 23.13 13.64 -16.69
CA GLY A 363 24.18 13.45 -15.70
C GLY A 363 25.56 13.78 -16.28
N THR A 364 26.43 14.31 -15.43
CA THR A 364 27.84 14.60 -15.76
C THR A 364 28.53 13.36 -16.33
N PRO A 365 29.14 13.44 -17.54
CA PRO A 365 29.84 12.30 -18.14
C PRO A 365 30.98 11.77 -17.28
N LYS A 366 31.34 10.51 -17.51
CA LYS A 366 32.46 9.84 -16.83
C LYS A 366 33.79 10.60 -17.02
N GLY A 367 34.60 10.68 -15.98
CA GLY A 367 35.89 11.37 -15.96
C GLY A 367 35.82 12.90 -16.02
N MET A 368 34.63 13.51 -16.07
CA MET A 368 34.47 14.96 -16.21
C MET A 368 34.33 15.66 -14.87
N ILE A 369 34.93 16.86 -14.80
CA ILE A 369 34.82 17.78 -13.68
C ILE A 369 34.61 19.18 -14.25
N HIS A 370 33.47 19.81 -13.93
CA HIS A 370 33.12 21.14 -14.42
C HIS A 370 33.30 22.18 -13.31
N GLU A 371 34.24 23.09 -13.54
CA GLU A 371 34.42 24.28 -12.72
C GLU A 371 33.59 25.44 -13.27
N MET A 372 32.78 26.04 -12.40
CA MET A 372 31.81 27.09 -12.75
C MET A 372 31.98 28.27 -11.78
N ARG A 373 32.61 29.35 -12.25
CA ARG A 373 32.86 30.57 -11.45
C ARG A 373 31.82 31.65 -11.73
N PHE A 374 31.29 32.22 -10.66
CA PHE A 374 30.35 33.33 -10.71
C PHE A 374 30.37 34.13 -9.41
N THR A 375 29.81 35.35 -9.44
CA THR A 375 29.64 36.21 -8.26
C THR A 375 28.16 36.47 -8.06
N LEU A 376 27.66 36.23 -6.84
CA LEU A 376 26.31 36.63 -6.42
C LEU A 376 26.38 37.95 -5.68
N THR A 377 25.50 38.89 -6.01
CA THR A 377 25.31 40.11 -5.21
C THR A 377 24.08 39.93 -4.32
N ASP A 378 24.28 40.09 -3.02
CA ASP A 378 23.19 40.01 -2.05
C ASP A 378 22.38 41.32 -1.96
N LYS A 379 21.24 41.29 -1.26
CA LYS A 379 20.37 42.47 -1.05
C LYS A 379 21.05 43.61 -0.27
N LYS A 380 22.16 43.33 0.41
CA LYS A 380 22.99 44.32 1.11
C LYS A 380 24.12 44.85 0.21
N LYS A 381 24.11 44.52 -1.08
CA LYS A 381 25.10 44.90 -2.10
C LYS A 381 26.51 44.40 -1.79
N LYS A 382 26.62 43.25 -1.14
CA LYS A 382 27.89 42.55 -1.01
C LYS A 382 28.02 41.51 -2.12
N ASP A 383 29.21 41.41 -2.65
CA ASP A 383 29.55 40.45 -3.69
C ASP A 383 30.12 39.18 -3.04
N HIS A 384 29.68 38.04 -3.55
CA HIS A 384 30.03 36.71 -3.06
C HIS A 384 30.60 35.89 -4.22
N PRO A 385 31.94 35.87 -4.42
CA PRO A 385 32.59 35.08 -5.45
C PRO A 385 32.55 33.59 -5.10
N ILE A 386 31.98 32.79 -5.99
CA ILE A 386 31.69 31.37 -5.79
C ILE A 386 32.21 30.54 -6.98
N ALA A 387 32.87 29.42 -6.67
CA ALA A 387 33.29 28.42 -7.64
C ALA A 387 32.55 27.11 -7.37
N PHE A 388 31.55 26.78 -8.19
CA PHE A 388 30.89 25.49 -8.15
C PHE A 388 31.73 24.43 -8.85
N LEU A 389 31.80 23.25 -8.24
CA LEU A 389 32.43 22.09 -8.83
C LEU A 389 31.41 20.95 -8.98
N ASP A 390 31.11 20.62 -10.24
CA ASP A 390 30.26 19.48 -10.61
C ASP A 390 31.13 18.29 -11.02
N PHE A 391 30.88 17.15 -10.41
CA PHE A 391 31.70 15.95 -10.53
C PHE A 391 30.89 14.79 -11.09
N ALA A 392 31.52 14.04 -12.00
CA ALA A 392 31.03 12.72 -12.39
C ALA A 392 30.81 11.85 -11.14
N GLY A 393 29.61 11.27 -10.99
CA GLY A 393 29.26 10.52 -9.79
C GLY A 393 30.15 9.29 -9.54
N GLU A 394 30.81 8.77 -10.58
CA GLU A 394 31.73 7.65 -10.46
C GLU A 394 32.98 7.96 -9.63
N ILE A 395 33.35 9.23 -9.46
CA ILE A 395 34.46 9.65 -8.60
C ILE A 395 34.29 9.10 -7.17
N PHE A 396 33.04 9.01 -6.68
CA PHE A 396 32.72 8.40 -5.38
C PHE A 396 33.03 6.90 -5.36
N THR A 397 32.76 6.21 -6.46
CA THR A 397 33.12 4.80 -6.60
C THR A 397 34.64 4.63 -6.67
N CYS A 398 35.37 5.57 -7.29
CA CYS A 398 36.84 5.57 -7.34
C CYS A 398 37.46 5.77 -5.95
N MET A 399 36.94 6.70 -5.14
CA MET A 399 37.40 6.89 -3.74
C MET A 399 37.25 5.61 -2.91
N HIS A 400 36.08 4.95 -3.02
CA HIS A 400 35.85 3.69 -2.33
C HIS A 400 36.78 2.57 -2.84
N LYS A 401 36.93 2.41 -4.16
CA LYS A 401 37.88 1.45 -4.76
C LYS A 401 39.31 1.69 -4.26
N SER A 402 39.74 2.95 -4.17
CA SER A 402 41.05 3.35 -3.67
C SER A 402 41.26 2.92 -2.21
N ILE A 403 40.30 3.21 -1.32
CA ILE A 403 40.35 2.76 0.09
C ILE A 403 40.38 1.23 0.18
N ALA A 404 39.62 0.54 -0.66
CA ALA A 404 39.53 -0.91 -0.69
C ALA A 404 40.74 -1.60 -1.33
N GLY A 405 41.74 -0.85 -1.81
CA GLY A 405 42.91 -1.40 -2.51
C GLY A 405 42.57 -2.07 -3.86
N LYS A 406 41.45 -1.70 -4.49
CA LYS A 406 41.04 -2.21 -5.80
C LYS A 406 41.77 -1.45 -6.92
N VAL A 407 42.02 -2.13 -8.03
CA VAL A 407 42.61 -1.52 -9.24
C VAL A 407 41.62 -0.53 -9.85
N LEU A 408 42.08 0.69 -10.08
CA LEU A 408 41.37 1.73 -10.83
C LEU A 408 41.75 1.63 -12.31
N ALA A 409 40.80 1.91 -13.21
CA ALA A 409 41.16 2.12 -14.61
C ALA A 409 41.99 3.40 -14.79
N ASP A 410 42.79 3.50 -15.86
CA ASP A 410 43.69 4.63 -16.08
C ASP A 410 42.98 6.00 -16.03
N GLU A 411 41.77 6.09 -16.58
CA GLU A 411 40.96 7.33 -16.54
C GLU A 411 40.42 7.64 -15.14
N GLU A 412 40.01 6.62 -14.39
CA GLU A 412 39.56 6.76 -12.99
C GLU A 412 40.70 7.27 -12.11
N GLN A 413 41.91 6.71 -12.30
CA GLN A 413 43.10 7.11 -11.57
C GLN A 413 43.48 8.56 -11.88
N LYS A 414 43.57 8.94 -13.16
CA LYS A 414 43.89 10.32 -13.56
C LYS A 414 42.89 11.35 -13.01
N THR A 415 41.61 11.00 -13.02
CA THR A 415 40.55 11.88 -12.50
C THR A 415 40.67 12.06 -10.99
N LEU A 416 40.93 10.96 -10.26
CA LEU A 416 41.10 10.99 -8.81
C LEU A 416 42.37 11.75 -8.38
N GLU A 417 43.49 11.58 -9.10
CA GLU A 417 44.74 12.32 -8.85
C GLU A 417 44.54 13.83 -9.03
N LYS A 418 43.90 14.24 -10.12
CA LYS A 418 43.54 15.64 -10.39
C LYS A 418 42.64 16.23 -9.32
N LEU A 419 41.64 15.47 -8.86
CA LEU A 419 40.77 15.90 -7.78
C LEU A 419 41.56 16.12 -6.47
N ASN A 420 42.48 15.21 -6.15
CA ASN A 420 43.32 15.32 -4.96
C ASN A 420 44.23 16.55 -5.01
N GLU A 421 44.78 16.88 -6.18
CA GLU A 421 45.56 18.10 -6.38
C GLU A 421 44.74 19.36 -6.11
N LEU A 422 43.55 19.46 -6.72
CA LEU A 422 42.64 20.59 -6.52
C LEU A 422 42.24 20.74 -5.05
N LEU A 423 41.84 19.62 -4.42
CA LEU A 423 41.44 19.58 -3.03
C LEU A 423 42.59 19.90 -2.07
N SER A 424 43.85 19.72 -2.47
CA SER A 424 45.00 20.02 -1.61
C SER A 424 45.20 21.52 -1.37
N ASN A 425 44.58 22.41 -2.16
CA ASN A 425 44.62 23.85 -1.88
C ASN A 425 43.87 24.17 -0.58
N ARG A 426 44.56 24.80 0.38
CA ARG A 426 44.03 25.17 1.70
C ARG A 426 43.68 26.65 1.84
N LYS A 427 44.03 27.48 0.87
CA LYS A 427 43.84 28.92 0.95
C LYS A 427 42.40 29.34 0.69
N THR A 428 41.74 28.61 -0.20
CA THR A 428 40.34 28.84 -0.57
C THR A 428 39.39 28.29 0.49
N ARG A 429 38.34 29.08 0.74
CA ARG A 429 37.22 28.73 1.60
C ARG A 429 36.31 27.72 0.92
N LYS A 430 35.74 26.78 1.68
CA LYS A 430 35.04 25.61 1.14
C LYS A 430 33.68 25.38 1.78
N ILE A 431 32.70 25.01 0.96
CA ILE A 431 31.38 24.53 1.39
C ILE A 431 31.14 23.17 0.74
N HIS A 432 30.65 22.19 1.51
CA HIS A 432 30.43 20.83 1.02
C HIS A 432 28.97 20.42 1.18
N PHE A 433 28.33 20.03 0.08
CA PHE A 433 26.98 19.44 0.05
C PHE A 433 27.08 17.95 -0.26
N PHE A 434 26.68 17.10 0.67
CA PHE A 434 26.54 15.64 0.48
C PHE A 434 25.13 15.31 0.03
N VAL A 435 25.00 14.91 -1.23
CA VAL A 435 23.74 14.73 -1.94
C VAL A 435 23.29 13.27 -1.88
N VAL A 436 22.13 13.04 -1.28
CA VAL A 436 21.45 11.73 -1.22
C VAL A 436 20.09 11.81 -1.91
N GLU A 437 19.58 10.68 -2.41
CA GLU A 437 18.30 10.62 -3.11
C GLU A 437 17.22 10.05 -2.18
N CYS A 438 16.08 10.73 -2.05
CA CYS A 438 14.93 10.16 -1.36
C CYS A 438 14.37 8.93 -2.11
N GLY A 439 14.24 7.80 -1.41
CA GLY A 439 13.90 6.49 -1.95
C GLY A 439 15.07 5.76 -2.62
N GLY A 440 16.26 6.35 -2.59
CA GLY A 440 17.49 5.78 -3.16
C GLY A 440 18.18 4.75 -2.27
N GLU A 441 17.78 4.61 -1.00
CA GLU A 441 18.51 3.83 0.01
C GLU A 441 18.58 2.32 -0.30
N LYS A 442 17.61 1.81 -1.06
CA LYS A 442 17.56 0.40 -1.49
C LYS A 442 18.35 0.13 -2.75
N LYS A 443 18.73 1.17 -3.52
CA LYS A 443 19.51 0.99 -4.75
C LYS A 443 20.87 0.38 -4.41
N ARG A 444 21.37 -0.45 -5.32
CA ARG A 444 22.68 -1.07 -5.22
C ARG A 444 23.53 -0.58 -6.38
N TYR A 445 24.78 -0.25 -6.09
CA TYR A 445 25.77 0.15 -7.09
C TYR A 445 26.95 -0.79 -6.96
N GLN A 446 27.15 -1.69 -7.93
CA GLN A 446 28.17 -2.75 -7.83
C GLN A 446 28.06 -3.53 -6.49
N ASN A 447 26.83 -3.89 -6.10
CA ASN A 447 26.47 -4.65 -4.88
C ASN A 447 26.58 -3.93 -3.52
N LEU A 448 26.92 -2.64 -3.48
CA LEU A 448 26.93 -1.84 -2.24
C LEU A 448 25.78 -0.83 -2.22
N CYS A 449 25.30 -0.48 -1.02
CA CYS A 449 24.27 0.55 -0.89
C CYS A 449 24.89 1.96 -0.96
N GLN A 450 24.05 2.97 -1.15
CA GLN A 450 24.49 4.37 -1.24
C GLN A 450 25.12 4.87 0.07
N ASP A 451 24.60 4.46 1.24
CA ASP A 451 25.17 4.83 2.55
C ASP A 451 26.62 4.36 2.69
N ASP A 452 26.94 3.12 2.26
CA ASP A 452 28.30 2.56 2.33
C ASP A 452 29.31 3.35 1.47
N TYR A 453 28.93 3.70 0.24
CA TYR A 453 29.79 4.51 -0.64
C TYR A 453 30.01 5.92 -0.08
N LEU A 454 28.95 6.58 0.36
CA LEU A 454 29.03 7.94 0.85
C LEU A 454 29.80 7.99 2.17
N ALA A 455 29.55 7.06 3.11
CA ALA A 455 30.33 6.95 4.34
C ALA A 455 31.83 6.70 4.06
N SER A 456 32.15 5.85 3.08
CA SER A 456 33.54 5.63 2.64
C SER A 456 34.18 6.91 2.10
N SER A 457 33.43 7.67 1.29
CA SER A 457 33.93 8.93 0.70
C SER A 457 34.20 10.01 1.75
N VAL A 458 33.39 10.09 2.82
CA VAL A 458 33.67 10.98 3.96
C VAL A 458 34.99 10.59 4.62
N GLY A 459 35.23 9.28 4.80
CA GLY A 459 36.52 8.78 5.28
C GLY A 459 37.70 9.18 4.38
N TYR A 460 37.52 9.12 3.06
CA TYR A 460 38.52 9.57 2.07
C TYR A 460 38.83 11.06 2.22
N LEU A 461 37.80 11.91 2.14
CA LEU A 461 37.93 13.36 2.16
C LEU A 461 38.50 13.85 3.51
N ALA A 462 38.02 13.28 4.62
CA ALA A 462 38.39 13.73 5.95
C ALA A 462 39.76 13.22 6.41
N ASN A 463 40.13 11.97 6.09
CA ASN A 463 41.31 11.33 6.67
C ASN A 463 42.47 11.18 5.68
N LEU A 464 42.20 11.05 4.37
CA LEU A 464 43.26 10.89 3.36
C LEU A 464 43.64 12.22 2.72
N ILE A 465 42.65 13.04 2.37
CA ILE A 465 42.94 14.36 1.76
C ILE A 465 42.96 15.47 2.80
N ASP A 466 42.27 15.33 3.93
CA ASP A 466 42.26 16.33 5.02
C ASP A 466 41.61 17.68 4.65
N VAL A 467 40.55 17.65 3.82
CA VAL A 467 39.93 18.87 3.25
C VAL A 467 38.81 19.48 4.10
N MET A 468 38.39 18.79 5.15
CA MET A 468 37.20 19.09 5.95
C MET A 468 37.59 19.66 7.33
N LYS A 469 38.31 20.79 7.34
CA LYS A 469 38.92 21.41 8.54
C LYS A 469 38.84 22.95 8.50
N GLU A 470 39.93 23.66 8.77
CA GLU A 470 39.99 25.11 9.01
C GLU A 470 39.52 25.96 7.82
N SER A 471 39.63 25.45 6.60
CA SER A 471 39.15 26.12 5.38
C SER A 471 37.70 25.81 5.02
N THR A 472 36.97 25.07 5.85
CA THR A 472 35.59 24.63 5.59
C THR A 472 34.58 25.44 6.38
N ASP A 473 33.75 26.21 5.68
CA ASP A 473 32.74 27.10 6.29
C ASP A 473 31.38 26.46 6.48
N GLY A 474 31.14 25.34 5.80
CA GLY A 474 29.90 24.60 5.99
C GLY A 474 29.88 23.22 5.35
N VAL A 475 29.14 22.33 6.01
CA VAL A 475 28.88 20.96 5.55
C VAL A 475 27.39 20.69 5.62
N TYR A 476 26.79 20.28 4.52
CA TYR A 476 25.36 20.09 4.42
C TYR A 476 25.06 18.71 3.88
N LEU A 477 23.97 18.11 4.33
CA LEU A 477 23.41 16.92 3.72
C LEU A 477 22.14 17.34 2.96
N LEU A 478 22.15 17.16 1.64
CA LEU A 478 21.09 17.58 0.74
C LEU A 478 20.29 16.37 0.25
N VAL A 479 19.02 16.27 0.63
CA VAL A 479 18.13 15.16 0.25
C VAL A 479 17.33 15.55 -0.98
N THR A 480 17.72 15.05 -2.15
CA THR A 480 17.04 15.33 -3.42
C THR A 480 15.81 14.44 -3.63
N LYS A 481 14.93 14.83 -4.56
CA LYS A 481 13.69 14.12 -4.90
C LYS A 481 12.77 13.94 -3.70
N TRP A 482 12.79 14.91 -2.78
CA TRP A 482 12.03 14.85 -1.53
C TRP A 482 10.51 14.77 -1.76
N ASP A 483 10.03 15.20 -2.94
CA ASP A 483 8.67 15.00 -3.44
C ASP A 483 8.22 13.52 -3.49
N LYS A 484 9.17 12.56 -3.50
CA LYS A 484 8.86 11.13 -3.39
C LYS A 484 8.49 10.66 -1.99
N GLN A 485 8.75 11.46 -0.95
CA GLN A 485 8.37 11.12 0.41
C GLN A 485 6.86 11.29 0.57
N THR A 486 6.14 10.18 0.79
CA THR A 486 4.68 10.18 0.96
C THR A 486 4.25 10.27 2.42
N ASP A 487 5.12 9.87 3.35
CA ASP A 487 4.85 9.97 4.79
C ASP A 487 5.16 11.39 5.31
N GLN A 488 4.14 12.23 5.34
CA GLN A 488 4.23 13.61 5.83
C GLN A 488 4.60 13.71 7.32
N SER A 489 4.56 12.62 8.08
CA SER A 489 4.95 12.62 9.50
C SER A 489 6.47 12.56 9.71
N VAL A 490 7.24 12.28 8.66
CA VAL A 490 8.69 12.14 8.72
C VAL A 490 9.37 13.37 8.15
N ASP A 491 10.07 14.12 9.03
CA ASP A 491 10.94 15.22 8.59
C ASP A 491 12.23 14.71 7.91
N VAL A 492 12.90 15.59 7.17
CA VAL A 492 14.09 15.25 6.38
C VAL A 492 15.26 14.72 7.22
N GLU A 493 15.47 15.27 8.41
CA GLU A 493 16.55 14.85 9.31
C GLU A 493 16.28 13.45 9.87
N THR A 494 15.04 13.19 10.29
CA THR A 494 14.58 11.88 10.74
C THR A 494 14.69 10.84 9.63
N TYR A 495 14.34 11.18 8.39
CA TYR A 495 14.52 10.29 7.23
C TYR A 495 16.00 9.91 7.04
N VAL A 496 16.90 10.88 7.09
CA VAL A 496 18.34 10.66 6.91
C VAL A 496 18.92 9.82 8.04
N LYS A 497 18.56 10.11 9.30
CA LYS A 497 19.00 9.31 10.46
C LYS A 497 18.57 7.84 10.38
N ARG A 498 17.42 7.57 9.74
CA ARG A 498 16.90 6.22 9.53
C ARG A 498 17.57 5.50 8.37
N ASN A 499 17.74 6.17 7.23
CA ASN A 499 18.11 5.52 5.96
C ASN A 499 19.58 5.70 5.55
N TYR A 500 20.25 6.75 6.05
CA TYR A 500 21.63 7.12 5.75
C TYR A 500 22.42 7.33 7.06
N ARG A 501 22.24 6.39 7.99
CA ARG A 501 22.72 6.51 9.37
C ARG A 501 24.23 6.67 9.44
N SER A 502 24.99 5.87 8.68
CA SER A 502 26.45 5.87 8.75
C SER A 502 27.02 7.18 8.22
N LEU A 503 26.49 7.65 7.09
CA LEU A 503 26.84 8.96 6.54
C LEU A 503 26.54 10.09 7.52
N TYR A 504 25.33 10.13 8.08
CA TYR A 504 24.92 11.15 9.05
C TYR A 504 25.84 11.18 10.27
N GLN A 505 26.14 10.02 10.83
CA GLN A 505 27.02 9.90 12.01
C GLN A 505 28.44 10.37 11.70
N ASN A 506 29.01 9.95 10.57
CA ASN A 506 30.36 10.35 10.17
C ASN A 506 30.46 11.87 9.96
N LEU A 507 29.46 12.49 9.32
CA LEU A 507 29.43 13.94 9.13
C LEU A 507 29.20 14.69 10.45
N SER A 508 28.38 14.15 11.35
CA SER A 508 28.15 14.75 12.68
C SER A 508 29.45 14.80 13.49
N ILE A 509 30.17 13.67 13.57
CA ILE A 509 31.47 13.58 14.26
C ILE A 509 32.48 14.55 13.63
N LEU A 510 32.46 14.67 12.30
CA LEU A 510 33.34 15.57 11.57
C LEU A 510 33.05 17.05 11.87
N CYS A 511 31.78 17.44 11.93
CA CYS A 511 31.38 18.81 12.25
C CYS A 511 31.74 19.15 13.71
N GLU A 512 31.50 18.23 14.64
CA GLU A 512 31.87 18.39 16.05
C GLU A 512 33.39 18.54 16.22
N LYS A 513 34.18 17.65 15.62
CA LYS A 513 35.65 17.64 15.76
C LYS A 513 36.31 18.90 15.20
N ASN A 514 35.77 19.47 14.13
CA ASN A 514 36.40 20.57 13.40
C ASN A 514 35.68 21.91 13.58
N ASP A 515 34.75 22.00 14.53
CA ASP A 515 33.95 23.21 14.83
C ASP A 515 33.19 23.78 13.61
N ILE A 516 32.73 22.89 12.73
CA ILE A 516 31.99 23.29 11.51
C ILE A 516 30.50 23.36 11.84
N ASN A 517 29.80 24.37 11.28
CA ASN A 517 28.36 24.57 11.47
C ASN A 517 27.91 24.61 12.94
N ASN A 518 28.70 25.21 13.83
CA ASN A 518 28.42 25.20 15.26
C ASN A 518 28.27 23.76 15.81
N GLN A 519 29.10 22.83 15.32
CA GLN A 519 29.20 21.44 15.75
C GLN A 519 27.97 20.57 15.42
N VAL A 520 27.10 21.02 14.51
CA VAL A 520 25.89 20.29 14.09
C VAL A 520 25.85 20.17 12.57
N ILE A 521 25.53 18.98 12.06
CA ILE A 521 25.30 18.77 10.63
C ILE A 521 23.94 19.35 10.22
N ASN A 522 23.91 20.17 9.16
CA ASN A 522 22.67 20.71 8.63
C ASN A 522 22.11 19.78 7.55
N VAL A 523 20.81 19.49 7.61
CA VAL A 523 20.11 18.63 6.65
C VAL A 523 19.05 19.44 5.94
N GLU A 524 19.18 19.55 4.62
CA GLU A 524 18.26 20.29 3.76
C GLU A 524 17.57 19.33 2.79
N TYR A 525 16.29 19.58 2.49
CA TYR A 525 15.62 18.89 1.40
C TYR A 525 15.78 19.68 0.10
N PHE A 526 15.72 18.98 -1.03
CA PHE A 526 15.78 19.58 -2.36
C PHE A 526 14.78 18.93 -3.29
N THR A 527 13.97 19.75 -3.95
CA THR A 527 13.11 19.33 -5.06
C THR A 527 13.18 20.37 -6.16
N LEU A 528 13.10 19.91 -7.41
CA LEU A 528 12.97 20.79 -8.55
C LEU A 528 11.51 21.21 -8.79
N GLY A 529 10.54 20.60 -8.11
CA GLY A 529 9.12 20.70 -8.44
C GLY A 529 8.59 19.38 -8.97
N GLU A 530 7.51 19.44 -9.75
CA GLU A 530 6.84 18.23 -10.25
C GLU A 530 7.64 17.63 -11.40
N VAL A 531 8.11 16.39 -11.25
CA VAL A 531 8.88 15.66 -12.27
C VAL A 531 7.97 14.67 -12.99
N CYS A 532 8.07 14.59 -14.32
CA CYS A 532 7.29 13.68 -15.14
C CYS A 532 8.15 13.00 -16.21
N PHE A 533 7.85 11.73 -16.49
CA PHE A 533 8.57 10.90 -17.45
C PHE A 533 10.10 10.94 -17.28
N GLN A 534 10.58 11.04 -16.03
CA GLN A 534 12.00 11.12 -15.62
C GLN A 534 12.85 12.25 -16.25
N ASN A 535 12.39 12.91 -17.31
CA ASN A 535 13.16 13.88 -18.09
C ASN A 535 12.55 15.28 -18.03
N TYR A 536 11.31 15.43 -17.60
CA TYR A 536 10.64 16.73 -17.56
C TYR A 536 10.39 17.17 -16.13
N CYS A 537 10.44 18.48 -15.90
CA CYS A 537 10.09 19.06 -14.62
C CYS A 537 9.32 20.37 -14.81
N CYS A 538 8.26 20.56 -14.04
CA CYS A 538 7.65 21.87 -13.83
C CYS A 538 8.36 22.54 -12.65
N PHE A 539 9.24 23.50 -12.97
CA PHE A 539 10.21 24.02 -12.01
C PHE A 539 9.57 24.86 -10.89
N ASN A 540 9.80 24.46 -9.65
CA ASN A 540 9.55 25.24 -8.44
C ASN A 540 10.90 25.69 -7.84
N PRO A 541 11.15 27.01 -7.73
CA PRO A 541 12.44 27.54 -7.29
C PRO A 541 12.65 27.53 -5.77
N ASP A 542 11.66 27.20 -4.94
CA ASP A 542 11.70 27.47 -3.50
C ASP A 542 12.87 26.78 -2.79
N ALA A 543 13.07 25.48 -3.03
CA ALA A 543 14.20 24.75 -2.48
C ALA A 543 15.55 25.26 -3.04
N SER A 544 15.58 25.70 -4.30
CA SER A 544 16.77 26.29 -4.92
C SER A 544 17.13 27.63 -4.28
N LYS A 545 16.14 28.49 -3.98
CA LYS A 545 16.33 29.77 -3.29
C LYS A 545 16.90 29.59 -1.89
N ALA A 546 16.46 28.57 -1.15
CA ALA A 546 17.01 28.25 0.16
C ALA A 546 18.52 27.95 0.10
N ILE A 547 18.98 27.21 -0.92
CA ILE A 547 20.42 26.97 -1.11
C ILE A 547 21.14 28.25 -1.54
N VAL A 548 20.54 29.11 -2.38
CA VAL A 548 21.10 30.42 -2.73
C VAL A 548 21.30 31.30 -1.48
N ASP A 549 20.34 31.29 -0.54
CA ASP A 549 20.48 31.99 0.74
C ASP A 549 21.65 31.42 1.58
N ILE A 550 21.79 30.08 1.66
CA ILE A 550 22.94 29.43 2.34
C ILE A 550 24.27 29.88 1.73
N LEU A 551 24.35 29.96 0.40
CA LEU A 551 25.57 30.38 -0.29
C LEU A 551 25.93 31.83 0.06
N MET A 552 24.98 32.75 0.04
CA MET A 552 25.22 34.17 0.42
C MET A 552 25.48 34.34 1.93
N GLU A 553 24.99 33.44 2.78
CA GLU A 553 25.28 33.47 4.22
C GLU A 553 26.70 32.98 4.53
N ARG A 554 27.16 31.93 3.84
CA ARG A 554 28.38 31.20 4.21
C ARG A 554 29.62 31.57 3.41
N SER A 555 29.45 32.05 2.18
CA SER A 555 30.59 32.42 1.34
C SER A 555 31.27 33.71 1.81
N ALA A 556 32.51 33.91 1.35
CA ALA A 556 33.24 35.13 1.63
C ALA A 556 32.60 36.32 0.91
N ALA A 557 32.05 37.25 1.69
CA ALA A 557 31.52 38.50 1.16
C ALA A 557 32.64 39.54 1.00
N VAL A 558 32.78 40.10 -0.19
CA VAL A 558 33.61 41.28 -0.45
C VAL A 558 32.72 42.52 -0.61
N SER A 559 33.24 43.69 -0.24
CA SER A 559 32.52 44.95 -0.43
C SER A 559 32.37 45.17 -1.94
N GLY A 560 31.14 45.31 -2.42
CA GLY A 560 30.87 45.29 -3.86
C GLY A 560 31.71 46.33 -4.59
N THR A 561 32.35 45.90 -5.67
CA THR A 561 33.17 46.80 -6.49
C THR A 561 32.21 47.75 -7.19
N THR A 562 32.23 49.03 -6.83
CA THR A 562 31.40 49.98 -7.56
C THR A 562 31.96 50.14 -8.97
N TRP A 563 31.10 50.36 -9.97
CA TRP A 563 31.54 50.66 -11.35
C TRP A 563 32.59 51.80 -11.43
N ILE A 564 32.70 52.62 -10.37
CA ILE A 564 33.67 53.69 -10.19
C ILE A 564 35.10 53.17 -9.98
N ASP A 565 35.29 51.97 -9.45
CA ASP A 565 36.61 51.42 -9.13
C ASP A 565 37.26 50.75 -10.36
N ILE A 566 36.46 50.32 -11.33
CA ILE A 566 36.92 49.71 -12.59
C ILE A 566 37.61 50.75 -13.50
N PHE A 567 37.23 52.03 -13.43
CA PHE A 567 37.84 53.12 -14.22
C PHE A 567 39.05 53.79 -13.55
N LYS A 568 39.54 53.25 -12.42
CA LYS A 568 40.73 53.75 -11.72
C LYS A 568 41.98 52.88 -11.91
N LEU A 569 41.88 51.80 -12.68
CA LEU A 569 43.01 51.07 -13.27
C LEU A 569 43.16 51.50 -14.73
#